data_AF-A0AA50ZAF8-F1
#
_entry.id   AF-A0AA50ZAF8-F1
#
_cell.length_a   1.000
_cell.length_b   1.000
_cell.length_c   1.000
_cell.angle_alpha   90.00
_cell.angle_beta   90.00
_cell.angle_gamma   90.00
#
_symmetry.space_group_name_H-M   'P 1'
#
loop_
_entity.id
_entity.type
_entity.pdbx_description
1 polymer ?
#
loop_
_entity_poly.entity_id
_entity_poly.type
_entity_poly.pdbx_seq_one_letter_code
_entity_poly.pdbx_strand_id
1 'polypeptide(L)'
;VLEETGFDISKLISKNDYIEAIIHEQIVRLYIVAHIPRDTKFQPRTRYEIKACEWFPLADLPSSRKDMTPKLKMGVSPNSFFMVLPFVKRMRRWVAE
;
A
#
# COMPACT_ATOMS: atom_id res chain seq x y z
N VAL A 1 -5.10 9.24 3.96
CA VAL A 1 -3.72 9.37 4.54
C VAL A 1 -3.72 10.04 5.90
N LEU A 2 -3.73 11.39 6.06
CA LEU A 2 -3.59 12.03 7.38
C LEU A 2 -4.64 11.58 8.41
N GLU A 3 -5.88 11.35 7.97
CA GLU A 3 -6.95 10.82 8.82
C GLU A 3 -6.68 9.38 9.28
N GLU A 4 -6.37 8.49 8.34
CA GLU A 4 -6.23 7.04 8.58
C GLU A 4 -4.89 6.65 9.24
N THR A 5 -3.82 7.42 9.01
CA THR A 5 -2.46 7.08 9.47
C THR A 5 -1.87 8.11 10.42
N GLY A 6 -2.47 9.30 10.55
CA GLY A 6 -1.93 10.40 11.36
C GLY A 6 -0.69 11.08 10.74
N PHE A 7 -0.28 10.68 9.54
CA PHE A 7 0.95 11.17 8.90
C PHE A 7 0.65 12.19 7.81
N ASP A 8 1.27 13.37 7.92
CA ASP A 8 1.16 14.43 6.91
C ASP A 8 2.18 14.23 5.79
N ILE A 9 1.67 13.99 4.58
CA ILE A 9 2.46 13.79 3.36
C ILE A 9 2.53 15.02 2.46
N SER A 10 1.95 16.16 2.87
CA SER A 10 1.80 17.36 2.03
C SER A 10 3.11 17.86 1.41
N LYS A 11 4.23 17.72 2.13
CA LYS A 11 5.57 18.10 1.69
C LYS A 11 6.33 17.00 0.96
N LEU A 12 5.81 15.77 0.97
CA LEU A 12 6.48 14.57 0.46
C LEU A 12 5.85 14.07 -0.85
N ILE A 13 4.58 14.41 -1.08
CA ILE A 13 3.83 13.96 -2.25
C ILE A 13 4.26 14.71 -3.52
N SER A 14 4.44 13.96 -4.60
CA SER A 14 4.67 14.46 -5.96
C SER A 14 3.43 14.20 -6.82
N LYS A 15 3.04 15.19 -7.64
CA LYS A 15 1.90 15.04 -8.56
C LYS A 15 2.21 14.11 -9.74
N ASN A 16 3.49 13.90 -10.03
CA ASN A 16 3.95 13.11 -11.18
C ASN A 16 4.14 11.63 -10.83
N ASP A 17 4.31 11.32 -9.55
CA ASP A 17 4.60 9.96 -9.08
C ASP A 17 3.32 9.28 -8.61
N TYR A 18 2.62 8.63 -9.53
CA TYR A 18 1.40 7.89 -9.24
C TYR A 18 1.24 6.63 -10.08
N ILE A 19 0.40 5.72 -9.57
CA ILE A 19 -0.08 4.55 -10.31
C ILE A 19 -1.60 4.64 -10.37
N GLU A 20 -2.15 4.46 -11.56
CA GLU A 20 -3.58 4.49 -11.80
C GLU A 20 -4.10 3.15 -12.31
N ALA A 21 -5.25 2.71 -11.80
CA ALA A 21 -5.95 1.53 -12.29
C ALA A 21 -7.46 1.80 -12.34
N ILE A 22 -8.14 1.17 -13.29
CA ILE A 22 -9.60 1.14 -13.32
C ILE A 22 -10.06 -0.09 -12.52
N ILE A 23 -10.82 0.13 -11.45
CA ILE A 23 -11.36 -0.91 -10.56
C ILE A 23 -12.85 -0.67 -10.44
N HIS A 24 -13.67 -1.65 -10.83
CA HIS A 24 -15.14 -1.53 -10.83
C HIS A 24 -15.63 -0.25 -11.53
N GLU A 25 -15.13 0.02 -12.73
CA GLU A 25 -15.46 1.21 -13.54
C GLU A 25 -15.06 2.57 -12.92
N GLN A 26 -14.34 2.56 -11.80
CA GLN A 26 -13.80 3.76 -11.15
C GLN A 26 -12.30 3.87 -11.39
N ILE A 27 -11.84 5.09 -11.66
CA ILE A 27 -10.41 5.39 -11.73
C ILE A 27 -9.87 5.54 -10.32
N VAL A 28 -8.99 4.64 -9.92
CA VAL A 28 -8.29 4.68 -8.64
C VAL A 28 -6.84 5.07 -8.89
N ARG A 29 -6.43 6.19 -8.29
CA ARG A 29 -5.07 6.73 -8.37
C ARG A 29 -4.40 6.68 -7.01
N LEU A 30 -3.27 5.99 -6.92
CA LEU A 30 -2.40 5.96 -5.74
C LEU A 30 -1.13 6.74 -6.03
N TYR A 31 -0.89 7.80 -5.25
CA TYR A 31 0.36 8.55 -5.29
C TYR A 31 1.44 7.81 -4.51
N ILE A 32 2.66 7.82 -5.04
CA ILE A 32 3.81 7.17 -4.42
C ILE A 32 4.54 8.18 -3.56
N VAL A 33 4.75 7.83 -2.29
CA VAL A 33 5.59 8.58 -1.35
C VAL A 33 6.66 7.62 -0.84
N ALA A 34 7.92 7.94 -1.10
CA ALA A 34 9.06 7.11 -0.72
C ALA A 34 9.88 7.73 0.41
N HIS A 35 10.91 6.98 0.85
CA HIS A 35 11.88 7.41 1.86
C HIS A 35 11.27 7.74 3.24
N ILE A 36 10.14 7.11 3.58
CA ILE A 36 9.57 7.21 4.92
C ILE A 36 10.38 6.33 5.89
N PRO A 37 10.87 6.85 7.03
CA PRO A 37 11.56 6.06 8.03
C PRO A 37 10.68 4.92 8.55
N ARG A 38 11.23 3.70 8.67
CA ARG A 38 10.47 2.50 9.11
C ARG A 38 9.95 2.59 10.56
N ASP A 39 10.60 3.39 11.39
CA ASP A 39 10.25 3.66 12.78
C ASP A 39 9.17 4.73 12.95
N THR A 40 8.75 5.37 11.85
CA THR A 40 7.61 6.31 11.82
C THR A 40 6.39 5.69 12.49
N LYS A 41 5.81 6.42 13.45
CA LYS A 41 4.61 5.97 14.17
C LYS A 41 3.37 6.44 13.43
N PHE A 42 2.60 5.47 12.93
CA PHE A 42 1.29 5.72 12.34
C PHE A 42 0.19 5.47 13.38
N GLN A 43 -0.72 6.43 13.50
CA GLN A 43 -1.88 6.31 14.38
C GLN A 43 -3.09 6.99 13.72
N PRO A 44 -4.22 6.27 13.55
CA PRO A 44 -5.44 6.87 13.00
C PRO A 44 -5.96 7.98 13.91
N ARG A 45 -6.50 9.04 13.31
CA ARG A 45 -7.17 10.14 14.05
C ARG A 45 -8.56 9.73 14.52
N THR A 46 -9.22 8.85 13.77
CA THR A 46 -10.54 8.30 14.09
C THR A 46 -10.40 7.00 14.88
N ARG A 47 -11.11 6.90 16.01
CA ARG A 47 -11.06 5.71 16.87
C ARG A 47 -11.83 4.55 16.26
N TYR A 48 -11.33 3.33 16.43
CA TYR A 48 -11.96 2.07 16.03
C TYR A 48 -12.16 1.85 14.53
N GLU A 49 -11.56 2.66 13.67
CA GLU A 49 -11.62 2.51 12.22
C GLU A 49 -10.50 1.62 11.67
N ILE A 50 -9.25 1.88 12.07
CA ILE A 50 -8.08 1.12 11.62
C ILE A 50 -7.53 0.29 12.80
N LYS A 51 -7.45 -1.03 12.60
CA LYS A 51 -6.96 -1.96 13.61
C LYS A 51 -5.44 -1.91 13.76
N ALA A 52 -4.70 -1.81 12.66
CA ALA A 52 -3.23 -1.80 12.64
C ALA A 52 -2.70 -1.11 11.37
N CYS A 53 -1.56 -0.44 11.49
CA CYS A 53 -0.78 0.11 10.38
C CYS A 53 0.61 -0.52 10.41
N GLU A 54 0.88 -1.41 9.47
CA GLU A 54 2.12 -2.20 9.43
C GLU A 54 2.79 -2.10 8.06
N TRP A 55 4.10 -2.24 8.05
CA TRP A 55 4.89 -2.29 6.81
C TRP A 55 4.84 -3.70 6.19
N PHE A 56 4.64 -3.76 4.87
CA PHE A 56 4.70 -5.01 4.10
C PHE A 56 5.89 -4.98 3.14
N PRO A 57 6.74 -6.02 3.09
CA PRO A 57 7.74 -6.17 2.05
C PRO A 57 7.07 -6.28 0.66
N LEU A 58 7.45 -5.40 -0.27
CA LEU A 58 6.91 -5.40 -1.64
C LEU A 58 7.19 -6.71 -2.40
N ALA A 59 8.31 -7.37 -2.09
CA ALA A 59 8.68 -8.67 -2.65
C ALA A 59 7.71 -9.78 -2.23
N ASP A 60 7.12 -9.67 -1.04
CA ASP A 60 6.26 -10.70 -0.46
C ASP A 60 4.76 -10.46 -0.73
N LEU A 61 4.39 -9.35 -1.37
CA LEU A 61 3.01 -9.09 -1.80
C LEU A 61 2.55 -10.11 -2.86
N PRO A 62 1.26 -10.49 -2.87
CA PRO A 62 0.76 -11.47 -3.83
C PRO A 62 0.72 -10.88 -5.25
N SER A 63 1.16 -11.68 -6.23
CA SER A 63 1.05 -11.34 -7.65
C SER A 63 -0.29 -11.78 -8.26
N SER A 64 -1.02 -12.67 -7.57
CA SER A 64 -2.38 -13.10 -7.91
C SER A 64 -3.10 -13.59 -6.65
N ARG A 65 -4.42 -13.80 -6.70
CA ARG A 65 -5.18 -14.36 -5.55
C ARG A 65 -4.78 -15.79 -5.18
N LYS A 66 -4.10 -16.52 -6.07
CA LYS A 66 -3.60 -17.88 -5.83
C LYS A 66 -2.15 -17.91 -5.35
N ASP A 67 -1.47 -16.76 -5.32
CA ASP A 67 -0.08 -16.65 -4.91
C ASP A 67 0.05 -16.76 -3.39
N MET A 68 0.59 -17.88 -2.90
CA MET A 68 0.69 -18.19 -1.47
C MET A 68 1.91 -17.57 -0.78
N THR A 69 2.74 -16.80 -1.50
CA THR A 69 3.93 -16.12 -0.96
C THR A 69 3.63 -15.33 0.33
N PRO A 70 2.55 -14.51 0.40
CA PRO A 70 2.26 -13.74 1.60
C PRO A 70 1.98 -14.62 2.83
N LYS A 71 1.34 -15.78 2.62
CA LYS A 71 1.03 -16.70 3.71
C LYS A 71 2.29 -17.34 4.26
N LEU A 72 3.20 -17.74 3.36
CA LEU A 72 4.45 -18.40 3.73
C LEU A 72 5.46 -17.44 4.37
N LYS A 73 5.53 -16.19 3.92
CA LYS A 73 6.53 -15.21 4.36
C LYS A 73 6.06 -14.29 5.48
N MET A 74 4.77 -13.97 5.52
CA MET A 74 4.20 -12.99 6.46
C MET A 74 3.04 -13.56 7.29
N GLY A 75 2.62 -14.81 7.05
CA GLY A 75 1.45 -15.40 7.73
C GLY A 75 0.10 -14.82 7.30
N VAL A 76 0.06 -14.00 6.25
CA VAL A 76 -1.15 -13.30 5.79
C VAL A 76 -1.76 -13.99 4.57
N SER A 77 -3.06 -14.20 4.56
CA SER A 77 -3.74 -14.80 3.41
C SER A 77 -3.69 -13.87 2.20
N PRO A 78 -3.51 -14.38 0.96
CA PRO A 78 -3.57 -13.55 -0.24
C PRO A 78 -4.91 -12.81 -0.39
N ASN A 79 -5.99 -13.39 0.15
CA ASN A 79 -7.33 -12.79 0.15
C ASN A 79 -7.48 -11.62 1.13
N SER A 80 -6.55 -11.44 2.07
CA SER A 80 -6.53 -10.29 2.99
C SER A 80 -6.09 -8.99 2.29
N PHE A 81 -5.50 -9.08 1.09
CA PHE A 81 -5.09 -7.91 0.31
C PHE A 81 -6.24 -7.43 -0.60
N PHE A 82 -7.07 -6.55 -0.06
CA PHE A 82 -8.18 -5.95 -0.79
C PHE A 82 -7.71 -4.78 -1.67
N MET A 83 -8.02 -4.81 -2.97
CA MET A 83 -7.64 -3.79 -3.97
C MET A 83 -6.14 -3.49 -4.13
N VAL A 84 -5.24 -4.28 -3.53
CA VAL A 84 -3.78 -4.09 -3.68
C VAL A 84 -3.26 -4.68 -5.00
N LEU A 85 -3.77 -5.85 -5.39
CA LEU A 85 -3.27 -6.64 -6.54
C LEU A 85 -3.13 -5.86 -7.85
N PRO A 86 -4.11 -5.01 -8.27
CA PRO A 86 -3.98 -4.22 -9.50
C PRO A 86 -2.73 -3.34 -9.57
N PHE A 87 -2.15 -2.98 -8.42
CA PHE A 87 -1.03 -2.06 -8.32
C PHE A 87 0.32 -2.75 -8.13
N VAL A 88 0.37 -4.01 -7.62
CA VAL A 88 1.62 -4.69 -7.20
C VAL A 88 2.68 -4.71 -8.30
N LYS A 89 2.31 -5.12 -9.52
CA LYS A 89 3.27 -5.20 -10.64
C LYS A 89 3.86 -3.83 -11.00
N ARG A 90 3.05 -2.77 -10.95
CA ARG A 90 3.48 -1.41 -11.27
C ARG A 90 4.33 -0.81 -10.15
N MET A 91 3.98 -1.08 -8.88
CA MET A 91 4.81 -0.70 -7.73
C MET A 91 6.21 -1.34 -7.80
N ARG A 92 6.30 -2.64 -8.11
CA ARG A 92 7.60 -3.32 -8.28
C ARG A 92 8.45 -2.73 -9.40
N ARG A 93 7.82 -2.31 -10.50
CA ARG A 93 8.52 -1.64 -11.60
C ARG A 93 9.04 -0.27 -11.16
N TRP A 94 8.20 0.54 -10.53
CA TRP A 94 8.57 1.87 -10.07
C TRP A 94 9.76 1.86 -9.10
N VAL A 95 9.87 0.86 -8.22
CA VAL A 95 11.02 0.72 -7.30
C VAL A 95 12.31 0.28 -8.02
N ALA A 96 12.20 -0.35 -9.19
CA ALA A 96 13.35 -0.84 -9.95
C ALA A 96 13.88 0.18 -10.97
N GLU A 97 13.16 1.29 -11.17
CA GLU A 97 13.56 2.45 -11.97
C GLU A 97 14.45 3.39 -11.12
#